data_AF-A0A0A5G231-F1
#
_entry.id   AF-A0A0A5G231-F1
#
_cell.length_a   1.000
_cell.length_b   1.000
_cell.length_c   1.000
_cell.angle_alpha   90.00
_cell.angle_beta   90.00
_cell.angle_gamma   90.00
#
_symmetry.space_group_name_H-M   'P 1'
#
loop_
_entity.id
_entity.type
_entity.pdbx_description
1 polymer ?
#
loop_
_entity_poly.entity_id
_entity_poly.type
_entity_poly.pdbx_seq_one_letter_code
_entity_poly.pdbx_strand_id
1 'polypeptide(L)'
;MKRYLRISAISAVMILSLAGCSTGEEGSTEEEKNAKSSQDATEDTATSEEIEWEIVYEEDFEQEPQQLLDNEWIHDDLTSGEDNQWHVDHMDDNGEYFDVRQGPEFQEKLDEMKLYRQQIPFGEDDWLTLELAARDFNTSNEQPEEAVQPFAEIVDDGTGNQVLTLNEPEYKGGILVRNTEELPQEYRIEYDLHNVNFGGRNAEGAIEYDGMYNGYTETEEELDGFPWTSGEDIKQANGFYYLGIMDYANPAPHNNAFIHNHRKVVFDSYSTEDLPYGQEKQICNTATGENYDYYSDESAHLPVYAGFTNAYHQNFFNENLLYPPMTVHSECGSVSQSDNIYSAFELDPAELDGDGHYHMAVERHEDRYVIEVTGKMFHDEKEQTYRYEQKFNDPENETIVWHYNQTEEEYDGEYNFTATSEGDYGSYEVEQWPADSAYPDFFVIGDPHLNYYEGDAVIDNLTFSIPK
;
A
#
# COMPACT_ATOMS: atom_id res chain seq x y z
N MET A 1 -40.50 16.79 26.37
CA MET A 1 -39.69 17.72 27.17
C MET A 1 -39.26 17.04 28.47
N LYS A 2 -38.19 16.24 28.42
CA LYS A 2 -37.35 15.80 29.54
C LYS A 2 -36.09 15.19 28.91
N ARG A 3 -34.95 15.81 29.23
CA ARG A 3 -33.61 15.54 28.71
C ARG A 3 -33.12 14.18 29.19
N TYR A 4 -32.51 13.40 28.31
CA TYR A 4 -31.58 12.34 28.70
C TYR A 4 -30.15 12.87 28.51
N LEU A 5 -29.40 12.82 29.61
CA LEU A 5 -27.95 12.98 29.63
C LEU A 5 -27.35 11.81 28.82
N ARG A 6 -26.58 12.09 27.77
CA ARG A 6 -25.55 11.17 27.28
C ARG A 6 -24.31 11.37 28.16
N ILE A 7 -23.87 10.30 28.79
CA ILE A 7 -22.56 10.19 29.41
C ILE A 7 -21.68 9.60 28.31
N SER A 8 -20.79 10.40 27.72
CA SER A 8 -19.72 9.89 26.88
C SER A 8 -18.71 9.20 27.79
N ALA A 9 -18.55 7.89 27.62
CA ALA A 9 -17.39 7.17 28.12
C ALA A 9 -16.31 7.31 27.04
N ILE A 10 -15.32 8.17 27.32
CA ILE A 10 -14.07 8.22 26.56
C ILE A 10 -13.24 7.07 27.10
N SER A 11 -13.13 5.99 26.32
CA SER A 11 -12.11 4.96 26.54
C SER A 11 -10.79 5.50 26.01
N ALA A 12 -10.04 6.18 26.87
CA ALA A 12 -8.64 6.47 26.62
C ALA A 12 -7.84 5.18 26.87
N VAL A 13 -7.29 4.60 25.80
CA VAL A 13 -6.21 3.62 25.91
C VAL A 13 -5.01 4.37 26.50
N MET A 14 -4.75 4.11 27.77
CA MET A 14 -3.75 4.80 28.56
C MET A 14 -2.43 4.02 28.41
N ILE A 15 -1.54 4.48 27.53
CA ILE A 15 -0.16 4.01 27.44
C ILE A 15 0.54 4.35 28.76
N LEU A 16 0.76 3.33 29.59
CA LEU A 16 1.41 3.44 30.89
C LEU A 16 2.94 3.39 30.69
N SER A 17 3.55 4.56 30.52
CA SER A 17 5.01 4.70 30.62
C SER A 17 5.46 4.66 32.08
N LEU A 18 6.10 3.55 32.47
CA LEU A 18 6.80 3.43 33.75
C LEU A 18 8.15 4.16 33.68
N ALA A 19 8.16 5.45 33.98
CA ALA A 19 9.39 6.20 34.23
C ALA A 19 9.92 5.91 35.64
N GLY A 20 10.99 5.11 35.71
CA GLY A 20 11.78 4.92 36.91
C GLY A 20 12.65 6.14 37.21
N CYS A 21 12.29 6.91 38.24
CA CYS A 21 13.14 7.93 38.84
C CYS A 21 14.37 7.30 39.53
N SER A 22 15.56 7.63 39.07
CA SER A 22 16.80 7.57 39.84
C SER A 22 17.54 8.90 39.73
N THR A 23 17.62 9.62 40.83
CA THR A 23 18.28 10.93 40.95
C THR A 23 19.73 10.80 41.44
N GLY A 24 20.59 11.63 40.85
CA GLY A 24 21.84 12.14 41.45
C GLY A 24 23.11 11.48 40.93
N GLU A 25 24.20 12.19 40.66
CA GLU A 25 24.54 13.62 40.72
C GLU A 25 25.97 13.76 40.14
N GLU A 26 26.32 14.97 39.72
CA GLU A 26 27.68 15.49 39.48
C GLU A 26 28.49 15.06 38.23
N GLY A 27 28.74 16.05 37.37
CA GLY A 27 30.11 16.58 37.32
C GLY A 27 30.80 16.66 35.95
N SER A 28 31.03 17.90 35.54
CA SER A 28 32.19 18.42 34.81
C SER A 28 32.11 18.61 33.29
N THR A 29 32.45 19.85 32.96
CA THR A 29 32.75 20.52 31.70
C THR A 29 33.95 19.95 30.96
N GLU A 30 33.93 19.94 29.63
CA GLU A 30 35.09 20.31 28.79
C GLU A 30 34.66 20.64 27.35
N GLU A 31 34.97 21.86 26.92
CA GLU A 31 35.15 22.24 25.51
C GLU A 31 36.40 21.53 24.97
N GLU A 32 36.37 20.94 23.77
CA GLU A 32 37.34 21.25 22.70
C GLU A 32 37.04 20.54 21.36
N LYS A 33 36.91 21.37 20.31
CA LYS A 33 37.51 21.23 18.96
C LYS A 33 37.73 19.84 18.35
N ASN A 34 37.16 19.63 17.16
CA ASN A 34 37.89 19.48 15.89
C ASN A 34 36.88 19.21 14.76
N ALA A 35 36.73 20.10 13.78
CA ALA A 35 37.58 20.24 12.59
C ALA A 35 37.26 19.20 11.51
N LYS A 36 36.70 19.73 10.41
CA LYS A 36 36.62 19.16 9.06
C LYS A 36 37.73 18.15 8.76
N SER A 37 37.32 16.97 8.29
CA SER A 37 38.15 16.06 7.51
C SER A 37 37.32 15.55 6.34
N SER A 38 37.31 16.33 5.26
CA SER A 38 37.06 15.83 3.92
C SER A 38 38.35 15.17 3.40
N GLN A 39 38.34 13.86 3.14
CA GLN A 39 39.18 13.26 2.09
C GLN A 39 38.89 11.76 1.92
N ASP A 40 38.66 11.41 0.64
CA ASP A 40 38.84 10.12 -0.01
C ASP A 40 38.08 8.90 0.54
N ALA A 41 36.86 8.73 0.03
CA ALA A 41 36.37 7.41 -0.38
C ALA A 41 36.29 7.42 -1.92
N THR A 42 37.34 6.91 -2.55
CA THR A 42 37.27 6.41 -3.92
C THR A 42 36.91 4.95 -3.77
N GLU A 43 35.62 4.64 -3.83
CA GLU A 43 35.10 3.27 -3.80
C GLU A 43 34.45 2.92 -5.13
N ASP A 44 34.68 1.67 -5.51
CA ASP A 44 34.46 1.07 -6.81
C ASP A 44 33.06 1.34 -7.37
N THR A 45 33.00 2.13 -8.44
CA THR A 45 31.89 2.05 -9.40
C THR A 45 32.11 0.77 -10.21
N ALA A 46 31.77 -0.37 -9.62
CA ALA A 46 31.39 -1.53 -10.40
C ALA A 46 30.13 -1.11 -11.17
N THR A 47 30.30 -0.75 -12.43
CA THR A 47 29.19 -0.60 -13.38
C THR A 47 28.49 -1.96 -13.41
N SER A 48 27.37 -2.11 -12.70
CA SER A 48 26.45 -3.21 -12.96
C SER A 48 26.12 -3.13 -14.44
N GLU A 49 26.31 -4.21 -15.17
CA GLU A 49 25.84 -4.26 -16.55
C GLU A 49 24.34 -3.98 -16.51
N GLU A 50 23.93 -2.93 -17.22
CA GLU A 50 22.53 -2.56 -17.35
C GLU A 50 21.80 -3.73 -18.02
N ILE A 51 20.84 -4.35 -17.32
CA ILE A 51 20.08 -5.47 -17.86
C ILE A 51 19.30 -4.97 -19.07
N GLU A 52 19.48 -5.64 -20.21
CA GLU A 52 18.59 -5.42 -21.34
C GLU A 52 17.31 -6.23 -21.13
N TRP A 53 16.19 -5.52 -21.02
CA TRP A 53 14.86 -6.10 -20.90
C TRP A 53 14.27 -6.47 -22.28
N GLU A 54 13.60 -7.60 -22.38
CA GLU A 54 12.74 -8.04 -23.49
C GLU A 54 11.29 -8.00 -23.04
N ILE A 55 10.48 -7.18 -23.72
CA ILE A 55 9.04 -7.11 -23.50
C ILE A 55 8.42 -8.46 -23.90
N VAL A 56 7.73 -9.08 -22.94
CA VAL A 56 6.97 -10.32 -23.12
C VAL A 56 5.50 -10.00 -23.38
N TYR A 57 4.93 -9.08 -22.59
CA TYR A 57 3.57 -8.58 -22.76
C TYR A 57 3.54 -7.06 -22.71
N GLU A 58 2.63 -6.48 -23.48
CA GLU A 58 2.33 -5.06 -23.57
C GLU A 58 0.80 -4.92 -23.66
N GLU A 59 0.23 -4.08 -22.80
CA GLU A 59 -1.17 -3.70 -22.82
C GLU A 59 -1.27 -2.19 -23.01
N ASP A 60 -1.63 -1.80 -24.24
CA ASP A 60 -1.86 -0.42 -24.68
C ASP A 60 -3.35 -0.04 -24.65
N PHE A 61 -4.23 -0.97 -24.22
CA PHE A 61 -5.68 -0.81 -24.15
C PHE A 61 -6.35 -0.49 -25.49
N GLU A 62 -5.65 -0.61 -26.63
CA GLU A 62 -6.17 -0.31 -27.98
C GLU A 62 -7.05 -1.44 -28.56
N GLN A 63 -7.18 -2.56 -27.84
CA GLN A 63 -8.11 -3.62 -28.21
C GLN A 63 -9.57 -3.11 -28.16
N GLU A 64 -10.49 -3.71 -28.93
CA GLU A 64 -11.87 -3.22 -28.98
C GLU A 64 -12.45 -3.09 -27.56
N PRO A 65 -13.08 -1.94 -27.21
CA PRO A 65 -13.60 -1.71 -25.86
C PRO A 65 -14.47 -2.88 -25.40
N GLN A 66 -13.94 -3.67 -24.48
CA GLN A 66 -14.72 -4.66 -23.75
C GLN A 66 -15.22 -3.96 -22.49
N GLN A 67 -16.54 -4.03 -22.27
CA GLN A 67 -16.98 -3.90 -20.88
C GLN A 67 -16.38 -5.10 -20.15
N LEU A 68 -15.36 -4.85 -19.33
CA LEU A 68 -14.78 -5.86 -18.44
C LEU A 68 -15.85 -6.40 -17.45
N LEU A 69 -17.00 -5.74 -17.37
CA LEU A 69 -18.10 -5.97 -16.44
C LEU A 69 -19.05 -7.15 -16.79
N ASP A 70 -18.82 -7.89 -17.86
CA ASP A 70 -19.72 -9.01 -18.25
C ASP A 70 -19.50 -10.31 -17.43
N ASN A 71 -18.59 -10.30 -16.45
CA ASN A 71 -18.35 -11.45 -15.57
C ASN A 71 -19.38 -11.53 -14.42
N GLU A 72 -19.61 -12.72 -13.88
CA GLU A 72 -20.53 -12.92 -12.77
C GLU A 72 -19.89 -12.49 -11.44
N TRP A 73 -20.64 -11.73 -10.63
CA TRP A 73 -20.24 -11.50 -9.23
C TRP A 73 -20.43 -12.79 -8.43
N ILE A 74 -19.36 -13.23 -7.80
CA ILE A 74 -19.31 -14.43 -6.97
C ILE A 74 -19.41 -14.00 -5.51
N HIS A 75 -20.33 -14.61 -4.77
CA HIS A 75 -20.39 -14.43 -3.32
C HIS A 75 -19.17 -15.06 -2.66
N ASP A 76 -18.40 -14.24 -1.95
CA ASP A 76 -17.30 -14.68 -1.12
C ASP A 76 -17.84 -15.17 0.24
N ASP A 77 -18.01 -16.48 0.35
CA ASP A 77 -18.45 -17.12 1.60
C ASP A 77 -17.27 -17.27 2.55
N LEU A 78 -17.04 -16.20 3.32
CA LEU A 78 -16.02 -16.13 4.37
C LEU A 78 -16.09 -17.30 5.36
N THR A 79 -17.25 -17.95 5.53
CA THR A 79 -17.37 -19.10 6.46
C THR A 79 -16.77 -20.41 5.94
N SER A 80 -16.33 -20.44 4.67
CA SER A 80 -15.78 -21.64 4.03
C SER A 80 -14.34 -21.96 4.44
N GLY A 81 -13.64 -21.04 5.13
CA GLY A 81 -12.26 -21.22 5.59
C GLY A 81 -11.32 -21.59 4.44
N GLU A 82 -10.50 -22.63 4.61
CA GLU A 82 -9.53 -23.10 3.61
C GLU A 82 -10.12 -23.51 2.25
N ASP A 83 -11.42 -23.80 2.18
CA ASP A 83 -12.09 -24.11 0.90
C ASP A 83 -12.45 -22.83 0.10
N ASN A 84 -12.30 -21.64 0.70
CA ASN A 84 -12.51 -20.35 0.04
C ASN A 84 -11.34 -20.02 -0.88
N GLN A 85 -11.62 -19.63 -2.12
CA GLN A 85 -10.58 -19.31 -3.11
C GLN A 85 -9.79 -18.03 -2.79
N TRP A 86 -10.35 -17.15 -1.95
CA TRP A 86 -9.66 -15.94 -1.48
C TRP A 86 -9.10 -16.10 -0.06
N HIS A 87 -9.13 -17.32 0.48
CA HIS A 87 -8.42 -17.60 1.73
C HIS A 87 -6.92 -17.72 1.47
N VAL A 88 -6.13 -17.00 2.25
CA VAL A 88 -4.67 -17.03 2.25
C VAL A 88 -4.19 -17.45 3.62
N ASP A 89 -4.52 -16.69 4.67
CA ASP A 89 -4.05 -17.01 6.02
C ASP A 89 -4.91 -16.45 7.18
N HIS A 90 -4.34 -16.50 8.39
CA HIS A 90 -4.92 -16.03 9.64
C HIS A 90 -5.30 -14.53 9.72
N MET A 91 -4.89 -13.69 8.77
CA MET A 91 -5.20 -12.27 8.69
C MET A 91 -6.25 -11.92 7.64
N ASP A 92 -6.80 -12.91 6.93
CA ASP A 92 -7.86 -12.71 5.95
C ASP A 92 -9.09 -12.00 6.54
N ASP A 93 -10.06 -11.72 5.68
CA ASP A 93 -11.26 -10.94 5.98
C ASP A 93 -12.11 -11.46 7.14
N ASN A 94 -11.94 -12.72 7.53
CA ASN A 94 -12.51 -13.33 8.72
C ASN A 94 -11.49 -14.16 9.53
N GLY A 95 -10.21 -13.84 9.39
CA GLY A 95 -9.11 -14.58 9.98
C GLY A 95 -9.08 -14.50 11.52
N GLU A 96 -8.33 -15.42 12.12
CA GLU A 96 -8.16 -15.54 13.58
C GLU A 96 -7.68 -14.21 14.21
N TYR A 97 -6.94 -13.38 13.47
CA TYR A 97 -6.56 -12.01 13.87
C TYR A 97 -7.73 -11.20 14.43
N PHE A 98 -8.88 -11.21 13.75
CA PHE A 98 -10.04 -10.44 14.17
C PHE A 98 -10.82 -11.11 15.31
N ASP A 99 -10.85 -12.45 15.35
CA ASP A 99 -11.51 -13.20 16.42
C ASP A 99 -10.89 -12.92 17.79
N VAL A 100 -9.56 -12.91 17.92
CA VAL A 100 -8.92 -12.61 19.21
C VAL A 100 -8.99 -11.14 19.60
N ARG A 101 -8.98 -10.21 18.63
CA ARG A 101 -8.97 -8.77 18.92
C ARG A 101 -10.36 -8.19 19.14
N GLN A 102 -11.34 -8.58 18.32
CA GLN A 102 -12.66 -7.98 18.30
C GLN A 102 -13.77 -8.94 18.77
N GLY A 103 -13.52 -10.25 18.74
CA GLY A 103 -14.39 -11.25 19.37
C GLY A 103 -15.76 -11.41 18.70
N PRO A 104 -16.79 -11.85 19.45
CA PRO A 104 -18.11 -12.16 18.88
C PRO A 104 -18.79 -10.97 18.21
N GLU A 105 -18.49 -9.74 18.62
CA GLU A 105 -19.05 -8.55 17.98
C GLU A 105 -18.58 -8.47 16.52
N PHE A 106 -17.31 -8.75 16.23
CA PHE A 106 -16.81 -8.77 14.85
C PHE A 106 -17.58 -9.77 13.97
N GLN A 107 -17.85 -10.98 14.45
CA GLN A 107 -18.64 -11.93 13.66
C GLN A 107 -20.09 -11.48 13.47
N GLU A 108 -20.75 -10.97 14.52
CA GLU A 108 -22.11 -10.40 14.40
C GLU A 108 -22.15 -9.30 13.34
N LYS A 109 -21.05 -8.56 13.22
CA LYS A 109 -20.85 -7.44 12.33
C LYS A 109 -20.49 -7.85 10.91
N LEU A 110 -19.65 -8.86 10.75
CA LEU A 110 -19.36 -9.48 9.48
C LEU A 110 -20.64 -10.10 8.87
N ASP A 111 -21.49 -10.71 9.69
CA ASP A 111 -22.79 -11.30 9.30
C ASP A 111 -23.82 -10.25 8.82
N GLU A 112 -23.60 -8.95 9.08
CA GLU A 112 -24.46 -7.86 8.60
C GLU A 112 -24.20 -7.50 7.12
N MET A 113 -23.16 -8.06 6.50
CA MET A 113 -22.84 -7.83 5.09
C MET A 113 -22.59 -9.13 4.33
N LYS A 114 -22.58 -9.01 3.00
CA LYS A 114 -22.05 -10.00 2.08
C LYS A 114 -20.93 -9.37 1.28
N LEU A 115 -19.83 -10.11 1.12
CA LEU A 115 -18.75 -9.74 0.22
C LEU A 115 -18.98 -10.43 -1.12
N TYR A 116 -18.91 -9.66 -2.20
CA TYR A 116 -18.93 -10.18 -3.56
C TYR A 116 -17.65 -9.79 -4.26
N ARG A 117 -17.17 -10.68 -5.13
CA ARG A 117 -15.94 -10.48 -5.90
C ARG A 117 -16.14 -10.85 -7.35
N GLN A 118 -15.39 -10.21 -8.23
CA GLN A 118 -15.38 -10.48 -9.67
C GLN A 118 -13.93 -10.51 -10.15
N GLN A 119 -13.58 -11.56 -10.89
CA GLN A 119 -12.26 -11.72 -11.51
C GLN A 119 -12.44 -11.70 -13.02
N ILE A 120 -11.71 -10.81 -13.69
CA ILE A 120 -11.87 -10.60 -15.12
C ILE A 120 -10.49 -10.70 -15.77
N PRO A 121 -10.17 -11.82 -16.43
CA PRO A 121 -8.95 -11.92 -17.23
C PRO A 121 -9.03 -10.99 -18.45
N PHE A 122 -7.92 -10.33 -18.79
CA PHE A 122 -7.82 -9.48 -19.97
C PHE A 122 -6.38 -9.35 -20.48
N GLY A 123 -6.23 -8.73 -21.64
CA GLY A 123 -4.98 -8.54 -22.35
C GLY A 123 -4.53 -9.75 -23.17
N GLU A 124 -3.37 -9.64 -23.84
CA GLU A 124 -2.82 -10.73 -24.64
C GLU A 124 -2.61 -12.00 -23.78
N ASP A 125 -3.14 -13.14 -24.24
CA ASP A 125 -3.07 -14.41 -23.51
C ASP A 125 -3.62 -14.36 -22.07
N ASP A 126 -4.53 -13.42 -21.78
CA ASP A 126 -5.13 -13.22 -20.45
C ASP A 126 -4.08 -12.99 -19.34
N TRP A 127 -2.96 -12.33 -19.68
CA TRP A 127 -1.83 -12.13 -18.76
C TRP A 127 -2.15 -11.21 -17.58
N LEU A 128 -3.20 -10.39 -17.69
CA LEU A 128 -3.73 -9.54 -16.63
C LEU A 128 -5.05 -10.06 -16.09
N THR A 129 -5.31 -9.76 -14.83
CA THR A 129 -6.62 -9.93 -14.20
C THR A 129 -7.03 -8.64 -13.50
N LEU A 130 -8.26 -8.19 -13.77
CA LEU A 130 -8.93 -7.16 -13.00
C LEU A 130 -9.72 -7.83 -11.87
N GLU A 131 -9.47 -7.39 -10.64
CA GLU A 131 -10.07 -7.89 -9.42
C GLU A 131 -10.95 -6.79 -8.82
N LEU A 132 -12.23 -7.10 -8.63
CA LEU A 132 -13.20 -6.20 -8.06
C LEU A 132 -13.80 -6.84 -6.80
N ALA A 133 -14.03 -6.02 -5.78
CA ALA A 133 -14.77 -6.41 -4.59
C ALA A 133 -15.88 -5.40 -4.29
N ALA A 134 -16.99 -5.88 -3.73
CA ALA A 134 -18.10 -5.03 -3.31
C ALA A 134 -18.77 -5.61 -2.07
N ARG A 135 -18.99 -4.76 -1.05
CA ARG A 135 -19.73 -5.11 0.17
C ARG A 135 -21.20 -4.73 0.03
N ASP A 136 -22.08 -5.71 0.15
CA ASP A 136 -23.54 -5.52 0.16
C ASP A 136 -24.09 -5.72 1.57
N PHE A 137 -24.63 -4.65 2.17
CA PHE A 137 -25.26 -4.67 3.49
C PHE A 137 -26.72 -5.14 3.45
N ASN A 138 -27.28 -5.39 2.26
CA ASN A 138 -28.53 -6.11 2.10
C ASN A 138 -28.25 -7.61 1.88
N THR A 139 -28.17 -8.34 2.98
CA THR A 139 -27.88 -9.78 2.99
C THR A 139 -28.97 -10.66 2.38
N SER A 140 -30.10 -10.09 1.93
CA SER A 140 -31.20 -10.85 1.30
C SER A 140 -31.01 -11.12 -0.20
N ASN A 141 -30.07 -10.44 -0.85
CA ASN A 141 -29.81 -10.57 -2.28
C ASN A 141 -28.82 -11.72 -2.59
N GLU A 142 -28.88 -12.28 -3.80
CA GLU A 142 -27.94 -13.31 -4.32
C GLU A 142 -26.81 -12.70 -5.17
N GLN A 143 -26.84 -11.38 -5.36
CA GLN A 143 -25.92 -10.54 -6.13
C GLN A 143 -25.77 -9.19 -5.41
N PRO A 144 -24.71 -8.41 -5.66
CA PRO A 144 -24.52 -7.07 -5.06
C PRO A 144 -25.44 -6.02 -5.70
N GLU A 145 -26.75 -6.28 -5.78
CA GLU A 145 -27.72 -5.44 -6.49
C GLU A 145 -27.93 -4.07 -5.81
N GLU A 146 -27.65 -3.98 -4.51
CA GLU A 146 -27.78 -2.74 -3.74
C GLU A 146 -26.43 -2.13 -3.34
N ALA A 147 -25.32 -2.82 -3.61
CA ALA A 147 -23.98 -2.25 -3.45
C ALA A 147 -23.67 -1.32 -4.62
N VAL A 148 -22.99 -0.21 -4.34
CA VAL A 148 -22.32 0.55 -5.39
C VAL A 148 -21.05 -0.22 -5.74
N GLN A 149 -20.94 -0.63 -6.99
CA GLN A 149 -19.88 -1.53 -7.47
C GLN A 149 -18.73 -0.71 -8.06
N PRO A 150 -17.47 -1.05 -7.75
CA PRO A 150 -16.36 -0.56 -8.53
C PRO A 150 -16.43 -1.10 -9.95
N PHE A 151 -15.83 -0.37 -10.88
CA PHE A 151 -15.79 -0.77 -12.28
C PHE A 151 -14.53 -0.24 -12.96
N ALA A 152 -14.11 -0.92 -14.02
CA ALA A 152 -13.10 -0.43 -14.93
C ALA A 152 -13.67 -0.30 -16.35
N GLU A 153 -13.17 0.67 -17.08
CA GLU A 153 -13.54 0.89 -18.48
C GLU A 153 -12.34 1.35 -19.30
N ILE A 154 -12.29 0.86 -20.55
CA ILE A 154 -11.35 1.36 -21.55
C ILE A 154 -12.05 2.53 -22.26
N VAL A 155 -11.42 3.71 -22.23
CA VAL A 155 -11.99 4.97 -22.75
C VAL A 155 -10.98 5.73 -23.62
N ASP A 156 -11.50 6.60 -24.50
CA ASP A 156 -10.69 7.56 -25.25
C ASP A 156 -10.28 8.72 -24.32
N ASP A 157 -8.98 8.97 -24.19
CA ASP A 157 -8.39 10.03 -23.36
C ASP A 157 -8.63 11.45 -23.91
N GLY A 158 -9.27 11.58 -25.07
CA GLY A 158 -9.50 12.84 -25.78
C GLY A 158 -8.37 13.21 -26.74
N THR A 159 -7.25 12.48 -26.74
CA THR A 159 -6.14 12.60 -27.70
C THR A 159 -6.22 11.55 -28.80
N GLY A 160 -7.09 10.55 -28.62
CA GLY A 160 -7.33 9.45 -29.55
C GLY A 160 -6.59 8.17 -29.17
N ASN A 161 -5.98 8.13 -27.98
CA ASN A 161 -5.46 6.92 -27.35
C ASN A 161 -6.56 6.30 -26.48
N GLN A 162 -6.55 4.98 -26.33
CA GLN A 162 -7.34 4.28 -25.33
C GLN A 162 -6.56 4.15 -24.02
N VAL A 163 -7.23 4.33 -22.89
CA VAL A 163 -6.66 4.19 -21.55
C VAL A 163 -7.59 3.38 -20.67
N LEU A 164 -7.05 2.72 -19.63
CA LEU A 164 -7.86 2.05 -18.63
C LEU A 164 -8.16 3.00 -17.46
N THR A 165 -9.44 3.25 -17.22
CA THR A 165 -9.90 3.95 -16.03
C THR A 165 -10.36 2.95 -14.98
N LEU A 166 -9.80 3.05 -13.77
CA LEU A 166 -10.25 2.35 -12.57
C LEU A 166 -11.15 3.30 -11.77
N ASN A 167 -12.36 2.87 -11.42
CA ASN A 167 -13.31 3.67 -10.64
C ASN A 167 -13.78 2.91 -9.41
N GLU A 168 -13.54 3.51 -8.24
CA GLU A 168 -14.09 3.10 -6.96
C GLU A 168 -15.01 4.18 -6.40
N PRO A 169 -16.31 4.13 -6.71
CA PRO A 169 -17.26 5.19 -6.37
C PRO A 169 -17.67 5.23 -4.89
N GLU A 170 -17.38 4.18 -4.12
CA GLU A 170 -17.56 4.14 -2.66
C GLU A 170 -16.47 3.27 -2.04
N TYR A 171 -15.95 3.66 -0.87
CA TYR A 171 -14.99 2.93 0.00
C TYR A 171 -15.36 1.52 0.48
N LYS A 172 -16.46 0.98 -0.05
CA LYS A 172 -17.02 -0.31 0.31
C LYS A 172 -16.61 -1.42 -0.64
N GLY A 173 -15.68 -1.14 -1.54
CA GLY A 173 -15.19 -2.10 -2.51
C GLY A 173 -13.68 -2.23 -2.43
N GLY A 174 -13.13 -2.61 -3.58
CA GLY A 174 -11.73 -2.51 -3.91
C GLY A 174 -11.61 -2.82 -5.40
N ILE A 175 -10.61 -2.24 -6.05
CA ILE A 175 -10.34 -2.43 -7.47
C ILE A 175 -8.84 -2.50 -7.70
N LEU A 176 -8.36 -3.59 -8.29
CA LEU A 176 -6.97 -3.69 -8.67
C LEU A 176 -6.76 -4.44 -9.99
N VAL A 177 -5.69 -4.07 -10.69
CA VAL A 177 -5.11 -4.82 -11.81
C VAL A 177 -3.90 -5.59 -11.28
N ARG A 178 -3.81 -6.87 -11.63
CA ARG A 178 -2.66 -7.74 -11.31
C ARG A 178 -2.27 -8.62 -12.48
N ASN A 179 -1.09 -9.23 -12.42
CA ASN A 179 -0.76 -10.38 -13.27
C ASN A 179 -1.62 -11.60 -12.94
N THR A 180 -1.86 -12.43 -13.96
CA THR A 180 -2.62 -13.69 -13.84
C THR A 180 -1.77 -14.83 -13.28
N GLU A 181 -0.51 -14.93 -13.70
CA GLU A 181 0.41 -16.02 -13.35
C GLU A 181 1.60 -15.49 -12.58
N GLU A 182 2.16 -16.28 -11.66
CA GLU A 182 3.33 -15.94 -10.85
C GLU A 182 4.47 -15.34 -11.68
N LEU A 183 5.04 -14.23 -11.21
CA LEU A 183 6.17 -13.58 -11.87
C LEU A 183 7.45 -14.40 -11.73
N PRO A 184 8.34 -14.40 -12.74
CA PRO A 184 9.61 -15.13 -12.68
C PRO A 184 10.58 -14.50 -11.67
N GLN A 185 11.76 -15.11 -11.50
CA GLN A 185 12.78 -14.65 -10.55
C GLN A 185 13.37 -13.28 -10.89
N GLU A 186 13.35 -12.90 -12.17
CA GLU A 186 13.81 -11.60 -12.66
C GLU A 186 12.79 -11.04 -13.65
N TYR A 187 12.35 -9.81 -13.42
CA TYR A 187 11.33 -9.15 -14.25
C TYR A 187 11.40 -7.63 -14.12
N ARG A 188 10.72 -6.95 -15.04
CA ARG A 188 10.34 -5.55 -14.93
C ARG A 188 8.86 -5.37 -15.28
N ILE A 189 8.14 -4.68 -14.41
CA ILE A 189 6.78 -4.18 -14.65
C ILE A 189 6.88 -2.67 -14.75
N GLU A 190 6.29 -2.08 -15.77
CA GLU A 190 6.24 -0.62 -15.94
C GLU A 190 4.93 -0.18 -16.60
N TYR A 191 4.45 1.03 -16.28
CA TYR A 191 3.25 1.60 -16.86
C TYR A 191 3.23 3.13 -16.72
N ASP A 192 2.32 3.80 -17.42
CA ASP A 192 2.11 5.23 -17.31
C ASP A 192 0.86 5.54 -16.47
N LEU A 193 1.04 6.34 -15.42
CA LEU A 193 -0.03 6.91 -14.60
C LEU A 193 -0.38 8.31 -15.10
N HIS A 194 -1.60 8.51 -15.58
CA HIS A 194 -2.05 9.81 -16.09
C HIS A 194 -2.76 10.65 -15.05
N ASN A 195 -3.80 10.09 -14.42
CA ASN A 195 -4.60 10.78 -13.41
C ASN A 195 -4.83 9.84 -12.22
N VAL A 196 -4.89 10.42 -11.02
CA VAL A 196 -5.26 9.73 -9.78
C VAL A 196 -5.99 10.70 -8.86
N ASN A 197 -7.20 10.32 -8.48
CA ASN A 197 -8.08 11.07 -7.59
C ASN A 197 -8.46 10.21 -6.38
N PHE A 198 -7.44 9.68 -5.71
CA PHE A 198 -7.56 8.92 -4.47
C PHE A 198 -7.00 9.74 -3.29
N GLY A 199 -7.43 11.00 -3.22
CA GLY A 199 -7.07 11.96 -2.19
C GLY A 199 -5.91 12.90 -2.52
N GLY A 200 -5.56 13.73 -1.55
CA GLY A 200 -4.63 14.85 -1.72
C GLY A 200 -5.31 16.13 -2.21
N ARG A 201 -4.51 17.18 -2.44
CA ARG A 201 -5.02 18.45 -2.96
C ARG A 201 -5.02 18.45 -4.48
N ASN A 202 -6.01 19.10 -5.07
CA ASN A 202 -6.06 19.33 -6.51
C ASN A 202 -5.01 20.38 -6.97
N ALA A 203 -4.94 20.68 -8.28
CA ALA A 203 -4.02 21.69 -8.82
C ALA A 203 -4.19 23.11 -8.26
N GLU A 204 -5.35 23.47 -7.69
CA GLU A 204 -5.54 24.74 -6.99
C GLU A 204 -5.08 24.72 -5.52
N GLY A 205 -4.62 23.56 -5.02
CA GLY A 205 -4.18 23.36 -3.64
C GLY A 205 -5.35 23.19 -2.66
N ALA A 206 -6.53 22.83 -3.13
CA ALA A 206 -7.70 22.59 -2.28
C ALA A 206 -7.85 21.10 -1.95
N ILE A 207 -8.06 20.78 -0.66
CA ILE A 207 -8.42 19.43 -0.21
C ILE A 207 -9.91 19.13 -0.41
N GLU A 208 -10.73 20.18 -0.47
CA GLU A 208 -12.15 20.16 -0.84
C GLU A 208 -12.29 20.70 -2.26
N TYR A 209 -12.71 19.86 -3.19
CA TYR A 209 -12.87 20.22 -4.60
C TYR A 209 -14.00 19.40 -5.23
N ASP A 210 -14.72 19.98 -6.19
CA ASP A 210 -15.78 19.32 -6.95
C ASP A 210 -16.89 18.59 -6.15
N GLY A 211 -17.10 19.01 -4.89
CA GLY A 211 -18.05 18.35 -3.98
C GLY A 211 -17.50 17.07 -3.36
N MET A 212 -16.18 16.92 -3.36
CA MET A 212 -15.41 15.89 -2.68
C MET A 212 -14.56 16.51 -1.58
N TYR A 213 -14.15 15.68 -0.64
CA TYR A 213 -13.18 16.00 0.40
C TYR A 213 -12.14 14.87 0.42
N ASN A 214 -10.88 15.20 0.15
CA ASN A 214 -9.78 14.24 0.06
C ASN A 214 -10.12 13.04 -0.87
N GLY A 215 -10.72 13.31 -2.03
CA GLY A 215 -11.16 12.30 -3.00
C GLY A 215 -12.52 11.65 -2.70
N TYR A 216 -13.00 11.68 -1.45
CA TYR A 216 -14.30 11.12 -1.10
C TYR A 216 -15.44 12.02 -1.52
N THR A 217 -16.49 11.45 -2.10
CA THR A 217 -17.76 12.14 -2.31
C THR A 217 -18.28 12.69 -0.98
N GLU A 218 -18.56 14.00 -0.93
CA GLU A 218 -18.90 14.68 0.32
C GLU A 218 -20.24 14.17 0.87
N THR A 219 -20.20 13.60 2.09
CA THR A 219 -21.38 13.25 2.88
C THR A 219 -21.29 13.87 4.28
N GLU A 220 -22.44 14.24 4.86
CA GLU A 220 -22.51 14.80 6.22
C GLU A 220 -22.17 13.77 7.32
N GLU A 221 -22.05 12.49 6.98
CA GLU A 221 -21.83 11.38 7.92
C GLU A 221 -20.34 11.01 7.99
N GLU A 222 -19.84 10.71 9.20
CA GLU A 222 -18.53 10.05 9.37
C GLU A 222 -18.61 8.67 8.70
N LEU A 223 -17.57 8.29 7.96
CA LEU A 223 -17.50 6.99 7.30
C LEU A 223 -16.70 6.03 8.19
N ASP A 224 -17.16 4.78 8.33
CA ASP A 224 -16.46 3.78 9.12
C ASP A 224 -15.80 2.71 8.25
N GLY A 225 -14.58 2.29 8.62
CA GLY A 225 -13.89 1.17 7.97
C GLY A 225 -14.36 -0.19 8.50
N PHE A 226 -15.60 -0.25 8.95
CA PHE A 226 -16.25 -1.44 9.50
C PHE A 226 -16.23 -2.61 8.49
N PRO A 227 -16.18 -3.90 8.91
CA PRO A 227 -16.04 -4.39 10.28
C PRO A 227 -14.59 -4.45 10.78
N TRP A 228 -13.60 -4.18 9.93
CA TRP A 228 -12.19 -4.40 10.27
C TRP A 228 -11.60 -3.26 11.09
N THR A 229 -12.08 -2.02 10.91
CA THR A 229 -11.68 -0.87 11.73
C THR A 229 -12.93 -0.16 12.29
N SER A 230 -12.79 0.46 13.47
CA SER A 230 -13.91 1.15 14.13
C SER A 230 -13.45 2.39 14.88
N GLY A 231 -14.29 3.42 14.89
CA GLY A 231 -14.05 4.64 15.66
C GLY A 231 -13.15 5.68 14.99
N GLU A 232 -12.77 5.47 13.74
CA GLU A 232 -12.04 6.41 12.88
C GLU A 232 -12.95 6.84 11.72
N ASP A 233 -12.92 8.12 11.36
CA ASP A 233 -13.57 8.62 10.14
C ASP A 233 -12.60 8.43 8.98
N ILE A 234 -12.83 7.40 8.16
CA ILE A 234 -11.90 7.00 7.10
C ILE A 234 -11.72 8.10 6.05
N LYS A 235 -12.64 9.07 5.93
CA LYS A 235 -12.48 10.23 5.02
C LYS A 235 -11.20 11.03 5.26
N GLN A 236 -10.64 10.94 6.47
CA GLN A 236 -9.39 11.61 6.82
C GLN A 236 -8.15 10.97 6.19
N ALA A 237 -8.30 9.85 5.48
CA ALA A 237 -7.20 9.05 4.93
C ALA A 237 -7.62 8.40 3.61
N ASN A 238 -7.00 8.78 2.50
CA ASN A 238 -7.23 8.15 1.19
C ASN A 238 -5.88 7.70 0.59
N GLY A 239 -5.89 6.88 -0.45
CA GLY A 239 -4.66 6.36 -1.03
C GLY A 239 -4.86 5.49 -2.26
N PHE A 240 -3.74 5.13 -2.88
CA PHE A 240 -3.70 4.33 -4.09
C PHE A 240 -2.37 3.61 -4.18
N TYR A 241 -2.39 2.32 -4.54
CA TYR A 241 -1.18 1.55 -4.81
C TYR A 241 -0.81 1.75 -6.27
N TYR A 242 0.18 2.59 -6.52
CA TYR A 242 0.74 2.79 -7.86
C TYR A 242 1.35 1.50 -8.37
N LEU A 243 2.13 0.80 -7.54
CA LEU A 243 2.63 -0.54 -7.83
C LEU A 243 3.03 -1.26 -6.53
N GLY A 244 2.30 -2.31 -6.16
CA GLY A 244 2.68 -3.20 -5.06
C GLY A 244 3.25 -4.52 -5.58
N ILE A 245 4.21 -5.11 -4.87
CA ILE A 245 4.56 -6.53 -5.05
C ILE A 245 4.08 -7.29 -3.83
N MET A 246 3.12 -8.20 -4.04
CA MET A 246 2.51 -9.04 -3.04
C MET A 246 3.23 -10.38 -2.91
N ASP A 247 3.08 -11.03 -1.76
CA ASP A 247 3.77 -12.28 -1.40
C ASP A 247 2.91 -13.55 -1.47
N TYR A 248 1.71 -13.44 -2.04
CA TYR A 248 0.71 -14.51 -2.11
C TYR A 248 0.11 -14.60 -3.51
N ALA A 249 -0.41 -15.79 -3.82
CA ALA A 249 -1.03 -16.05 -5.12
C ALA A 249 -2.43 -15.42 -5.22
N ASN A 250 -2.78 -15.00 -6.44
CA ASN A 250 -4.07 -14.39 -6.78
C ASN A 250 -4.46 -13.19 -5.89
N PRO A 251 -3.65 -12.11 -5.82
CA PRO A 251 -4.04 -10.92 -5.07
C PRO A 251 -5.43 -10.43 -5.45
N ALA A 252 -6.24 -10.13 -4.44
CA ALA A 252 -7.54 -9.50 -4.56
C ALA A 252 -7.69 -8.49 -3.41
N PRO A 253 -8.67 -7.58 -3.46
CA PRO A 253 -8.88 -6.64 -2.36
C PRO A 253 -9.17 -7.36 -1.04
N HIS A 254 -8.51 -6.99 0.05
CA HIS A 254 -8.70 -7.57 1.38
C HIS A 254 -8.78 -6.47 2.43
N ASN A 255 -9.10 -6.84 3.66
CA ASN A 255 -9.01 -5.93 4.79
C ASN A 255 -7.62 -5.31 4.94
N ASN A 256 -7.57 -4.15 5.59
CA ASN A 256 -6.33 -3.39 5.76
C ASN A 256 -5.19 -4.19 6.42
N ALA A 257 -5.48 -4.97 7.46
CA ALA A 257 -4.44 -5.70 8.19
C ALA A 257 -3.73 -6.73 7.31
N PHE A 258 -4.50 -7.45 6.50
CA PHE A 258 -4.00 -8.41 5.55
C PHE A 258 -3.03 -7.76 4.56
N ILE A 259 -3.47 -6.73 3.82
CA ILE A 259 -2.66 -6.09 2.78
C ILE A 259 -1.33 -5.56 3.33
N HIS A 260 -1.33 -4.97 4.54
CA HIS A 260 -0.11 -4.46 5.14
C HIS A 260 0.94 -5.55 5.43
N ASN A 261 0.55 -6.80 5.64
CA ASN A 261 1.45 -7.92 5.95
C ASN A 261 1.91 -8.71 4.73
N HIS A 262 1.22 -8.54 3.61
CA HIS A 262 1.43 -9.34 2.41
C HIS A 262 2.10 -8.59 1.27
N ARG A 263 2.72 -7.44 1.58
CA ARG A 263 3.42 -6.57 0.63
C ARG A 263 4.93 -6.65 0.84
N LYS A 264 5.70 -6.96 -0.21
CA LYS A 264 7.17 -6.94 -0.21
C LYS A 264 7.71 -5.58 -0.64
N VAL A 265 7.12 -5.05 -1.70
CA VAL A 265 7.40 -3.73 -2.27
C VAL A 265 6.12 -2.92 -2.20
N VAL A 266 6.26 -1.66 -1.78
CA VAL A 266 5.16 -0.73 -1.62
C VAL A 266 5.52 0.53 -2.38
N PHE A 267 4.84 0.73 -3.51
CA PHE A 267 4.86 1.98 -4.22
C PHE A 267 3.44 2.56 -4.19
N ASP A 268 3.10 3.26 -3.10
CA ASP A 268 1.74 3.71 -2.81
C ASP A 268 1.68 5.18 -2.37
N SER A 269 0.45 5.66 -2.20
CA SER A 269 0.14 6.95 -1.59
C SER A 269 -0.77 6.75 -0.39
N TYR A 270 -0.62 7.66 0.57
CA TYR A 270 -1.48 7.72 1.74
C TYR A 270 -1.64 9.18 2.12
N SER A 271 -2.74 9.78 1.70
CA SER A 271 -3.09 11.19 1.84
C SER A 271 -3.99 11.38 3.05
N THR A 272 -3.47 12.03 4.09
CA THR A 272 -4.12 12.16 5.39
C THR A 272 -4.39 13.62 5.80
N GLU A 273 -5.40 13.84 6.63
CA GLU A 273 -5.65 15.15 7.27
C GLU A 273 -5.08 15.25 8.69
N ASP A 274 -5.03 14.13 9.41
CA ASP A 274 -4.43 14.07 10.74
C ASP A 274 -3.70 12.74 10.90
N LEU A 275 -2.78 12.70 11.86
CA LEU A 275 -2.15 11.46 12.30
C LEU A 275 -2.46 11.22 13.77
N PRO A 276 -2.38 9.96 14.23
CA PRO A 276 -2.37 9.67 15.65
C PRO A 276 -1.36 10.54 16.41
N TYR A 277 -1.76 11.00 17.60
CA TYR A 277 -0.95 11.92 18.42
C TYR A 277 0.48 11.40 18.64
N GLY A 278 1.46 12.19 18.18
CA GLY A 278 2.88 11.94 18.39
C GLY A 278 3.60 11.27 17.22
N GLN A 279 2.88 10.91 16.14
CA GLN A 279 3.51 10.53 14.88
C GLN A 279 3.84 11.77 14.05
N GLU A 280 4.97 11.73 13.37
CA GLU A 280 5.37 12.73 12.38
C GLU A 280 5.27 12.14 10.97
N LYS A 281 4.88 12.98 10.01
CA LYS A 281 4.87 12.65 8.59
C LYS A 281 5.77 13.61 7.84
N GLN A 282 6.77 13.07 7.16
CA GLN A 282 7.76 13.84 6.43
C GLN A 282 7.81 13.39 4.98
N ILE A 283 8.02 14.35 4.09
CA ILE A 283 8.19 14.10 2.66
C ILE A 283 9.57 14.59 2.27
N CYS A 284 10.28 13.83 1.45
CA CYS A 284 11.53 14.30 0.87
C CYS A 284 11.26 15.32 -0.24
N ASN A 285 11.87 16.51 -0.13
CA ASN A 285 11.94 17.45 -1.23
C ASN A 285 13.08 17.03 -2.17
N THR A 286 12.73 16.43 -3.30
CA THR A 286 13.68 15.90 -4.29
C THR A 286 14.61 16.97 -4.88
N ALA A 287 14.17 18.23 -4.94
CA ALA A 287 14.98 19.32 -5.47
C ALA A 287 16.06 19.80 -4.50
N THR A 288 15.85 19.65 -3.18
CA THR A 288 16.79 20.11 -2.15
C THR A 288 17.53 18.98 -1.44
N GLY A 289 16.98 17.76 -1.43
CA GLY A 289 17.46 16.65 -0.62
C GLY A 289 17.21 16.83 0.88
N GLU A 290 16.22 17.64 1.26
CA GLU A 290 15.82 17.87 2.65
C GLU A 290 14.36 17.48 2.88
N ASN A 291 14.07 16.86 4.02
CA ASN A 291 12.70 16.53 4.42
C ASN A 291 11.93 17.79 4.85
N TYR A 292 10.65 17.86 4.49
CA TYR A 292 9.70 18.85 4.98
C TYR A 292 8.49 18.18 5.65
N ASP A 293 7.78 18.95 6.48
CA ASP A 293 6.59 18.48 7.19
C ASP A 293 5.41 18.37 6.20
N TYR A 294 4.78 17.20 6.17
CA TYR A 294 3.62 16.92 5.33
C TYR A 294 2.47 17.90 5.60
N TYR A 295 2.31 18.37 6.84
CA TYR A 295 1.22 19.29 7.21
C TYR A 295 1.54 20.77 6.99
N SER A 296 2.68 21.06 6.37
CA SER A 296 3.08 22.43 6.03
C SER A 296 2.35 22.95 4.78
N ASP A 297 2.40 24.26 4.59
CA ASP A 297 1.92 24.91 3.37
C ASP A 297 2.76 24.55 2.13
N GLU A 298 3.88 23.85 2.31
CA GLU A 298 4.78 23.41 1.23
C GLU A 298 4.34 22.08 0.60
N SER A 299 3.34 21.40 1.17
CA SER A 299 2.84 20.09 0.73
C SER A 299 1.60 20.18 -0.16
N ALA A 300 1.56 19.34 -1.20
CA ALA A 300 0.36 19.09 -2.02
C ALA A 300 -0.55 17.99 -1.43
N HIS A 301 -0.14 17.35 -0.34
CA HIS A 301 -0.80 16.19 0.23
C HIS A 301 -0.91 15.01 -0.76
N LEU A 302 0.06 14.85 -1.67
CA LEU A 302 0.17 13.70 -2.58
C LEU A 302 1.48 12.93 -2.36
N PRO A 303 1.74 12.44 -1.15
CA PRO A 303 2.99 11.78 -0.81
C PRO A 303 3.07 10.42 -1.47
N VAL A 304 4.26 10.06 -1.93
CA VAL A 304 4.52 8.72 -2.47
C VAL A 304 5.53 8.00 -1.61
N TYR A 305 5.16 6.82 -1.14
CA TYR A 305 6.06 5.90 -0.46
C TYR A 305 6.70 5.01 -1.50
N ALA A 306 8.03 5.03 -1.56
CA ALA A 306 8.80 4.04 -2.31
C ALA A 306 9.53 3.16 -1.28
N GLY A 307 8.80 2.17 -0.78
CA GLY A 307 9.18 1.40 0.39
C GLY A 307 9.34 -0.09 0.14
N PHE A 308 10.18 -0.72 0.95
CA PHE A 308 10.38 -2.16 0.99
C PHE A 308 10.05 -2.65 2.39
N THR A 309 9.15 -3.62 2.50
CA THR A 309 8.79 -4.17 3.82
C THR A 309 10.01 -4.88 4.41
N ASN A 310 10.39 -4.47 5.61
CA ASN A 310 11.65 -4.85 6.23
C ASN A 310 11.41 -5.88 7.34
N ALA A 311 12.07 -7.03 7.28
CA ALA A 311 12.03 -8.08 8.30
C ALA A 311 13.22 -8.03 9.28
N TYR A 312 14.11 -7.04 9.13
CA TYR A 312 15.34 -6.97 9.91
C TYR A 312 15.08 -6.51 11.35
N HIS A 313 15.63 -7.28 12.29
CA HIS A 313 15.50 -7.14 13.74
C HIS A 313 14.11 -7.42 14.34
N GLN A 314 14.16 -8.01 15.55
CA GLN A 314 13.03 -8.52 16.34
C GLN A 314 11.97 -7.48 16.78
N ASN A 315 12.06 -6.24 16.30
CA ASN A 315 11.03 -5.22 16.50
C ASN A 315 9.83 -5.40 15.55
N PHE A 316 9.98 -6.18 14.47
CA PHE A 316 8.84 -6.74 13.73
C PHE A 316 7.99 -7.66 14.64
N PHE A 317 8.59 -8.23 15.69
CA PHE A 317 8.08 -9.39 16.43
C PHE A 317 7.52 -9.06 17.82
N ASN A 318 7.44 -7.79 18.20
CA ASN A 318 6.77 -7.35 19.44
C ASN A 318 5.38 -6.79 19.12
N GLU A 319 4.38 -7.66 19.25
CA GLU A 319 2.96 -7.37 19.55
C GLU A 319 2.10 -6.71 18.46
N ASN A 320 2.66 -6.10 17.41
CA ASN A 320 1.86 -5.45 16.37
C ASN A 320 2.04 -6.03 14.97
N LEU A 321 1.36 -7.16 14.75
CA LEU A 321 1.14 -7.76 13.44
C LEU A 321 0.43 -6.85 12.43
N LEU A 322 0.02 -5.63 12.77
CA LEU A 322 -0.79 -4.80 11.85
C LEU A 322 0.06 -4.01 10.83
N TYR A 323 1.25 -3.57 11.21
CA TYR A 323 2.08 -2.67 10.40
C TYR A 323 3.53 -3.11 10.44
N PRO A 324 3.98 -3.94 9.48
CA PRO A 324 5.38 -4.29 9.42
C PRO A 324 6.23 -3.04 9.12
N PRO A 325 7.42 -2.91 9.73
CA PRO A 325 8.33 -1.83 9.43
C PRO A 325 8.74 -1.87 7.96
N MET A 326 9.08 -0.70 7.42
CA MET A 326 9.49 -0.57 6.03
C MET A 326 10.78 0.23 5.93
N THR A 327 11.56 -0.02 4.89
CA THR A 327 12.67 0.84 4.50
C THR A 327 12.21 1.71 3.34
N VAL A 328 12.22 3.03 3.51
CA VAL A 328 11.94 3.99 2.44
C VAL A 328 13.25 4.64 2.01
N HIS A 329 13.51 4.65 0.71
CA HIS A 329 14.66 5.34 0.13
C HIS A 329 14.19 6.60 -0.60
N SER A 330 14.99 7.65 -0.51
CA SER A 330 14.71 8.94 -1.12
C SER A 330 16.01 9.70 -1.39
N GLU A 331 15.92 10.82 -2.11
CA GLU A 331 17.04 11.76 -2.24
C GLU A 331 17.50 12.36 -0.89
N CYS A 332 16.66 12.28 0.14
CA CYS A 332 16.95 12.73 1.50
C CYS A 332 17.65 11.65 2.34
N GLY A 333 17.89 10.48 1.76
CA GLY A 333 18.48 9.30 2.39
C GLY A 333 17.47 8.19 2.63
N SER A 334 17.93 7.15 3.32
CA SER A 334 17.15 5.95 3.63
C SER A 334 16.74 5.93 5.09
N VAL A 335 15.47 5.59 5.33
CA VAL A 335 14.88 5.54 6.68
C VAL A 335 14.13 4.24 6.85
N SER A 336 14.43 3.51 7.94
CA SER A 336 13.56 2.44 8.39
C SER A 336 12.46 3.04 9.26
N GLN A 337 11.22 2.95 8.80
CA GLN A 337 10.04 3.45 9.49
C GLN A 337 9.37 2.37 10.33
N SER A 338 8.97 2.74 11.55
CA SER A 338 8.08 1.96 12.43
C SER A 338 6.97 2.84 13.02
N ASP A 339 7.34 4.06 13.45
CA ASP A 339 6.44 4.94 14.21
C ASP A 339 6.08 6.23 13.46
N ASN A 340 7.02 6.72 12.62
CA ASN A 340 6.87 7.91 11.80
C ASN A 340 6.75 7.50 10.33
N ILE A 341 6.12 8.37 9.54
CA ILE A 341 5.78 8.11 8.16
C ILE A 341 6.69 8.95 7.26
N TYR A 342 7.47 8.31 6.39
CA TYR A 342 8.40 8.98 5.49
C TYR A 342 8.06 8.68 4.03
N SER A 343 7.90 9.71 3.22
CA SER A 343 7.60 9.60 1.80
C SER A 343 8.80 9.99 0.96
N ALA A 344 9.03 9.25 -0.12
CA ALA A 344 10.20 9.40 -0.97
C ALA A 344 10.15 10.68 -1.82
N PHE A 345 8.94 11.12 -2.17
CA PHE A 345 8.66 12.33 -2.94
C PHE A 345 7.15 12.63 -2.89
N GLU A 346 6.71 13.63 -3.63
CA GLU A 346 5.31 14.04 -3.78
C GLU A 346 4.98 14.27 -5.26
N LEU A 347 3.83 13.75 -5.70
CA LEU A 347 3.34 13.99 -7.06
C LEU A 347 2.86 15.44 -7.19
N ASP A 348 3.07 16.03 -8.36
CA ASP A 348 2.53 17.33 -8.72
C ASP A 348 1.07 17.19 -9.21
N PRO A 349 0.07 17.75 -8.49
CA PRO A 349 -1.32 17.69 -8.93
C PRO A 349 -1.54 18.32 -10.31
N ALA A 350 -0.73 19.32 -10.70
CA ALA A 350 -0.87 19.96 -12.00
C ALA A 350 -0.43 19.06 -13.17
N GLU A 351 0.40 18.06 -12.91
CA GLU A 351 0.74 17.04 -13.91
C GLU A 351 -0.38 16.00 -14.04
N LEU A 352 -1.04 15.64 -12.94
CA LEU A 352 -2.15 14.68 -12.88
C LEU A 352 -3.46 15.21 -13.48
N ASP A 353 -3.76 16.50 -13.26
CA ASP A 353 -4.94 17.18 -13.84
C ASP A 353 -4.72 17.56 -15.32
N GLY A 354 -3.49 17.42 -15.83
CA GLY A 354 -3.07 17.89 -17.14
C GLY A 354 -2.93 16.78 -18.20
N ASP A 355 -2.13 17.06 -19.23
CA ASP A 355 -1.68 16.06 -20.22
C ASP A 355 -0.39 15.35 -19.75
N GLY A 356 -0.05 15.47 -18.46
CA GLY A 356 1.14 14.86 -17.86
C GLY A 356 0.95 13.38 -17.60
N HIS A 357 2.04 12.69 -17.28
CA HIS A 357 2.01 11.32 -16.77
C HIS A 357 3.26 11.05 -15.94
N TYR A 358 3.20 9.99 -15.15
CA TYR A 358 4.33 9.41 -14.44
C TYR A 358 4.57 8.00 -14.97
N HIS A 359 5.79 7.74 -15.43
CA HIS A 359 6.21 6.41 -15.79
C HIS A 359 6.69 5.69 -14.52
N MET A 360 5.93 4.70 -14.07
CA MET A 360 6.14 3.96 -12.83
C MET A 360 6.71 2.58 -13.16
N ALA A 361 7.71 2.10 -12.41
CA ALA A 361 8.23 0.76 -12.62
C ALA A 361 8.73 0.07 -11.34
N VAL A 362 8.64 -1.26 -11.33
CA VAL A 362 9.34 -2.11 -10.38
C VAL A 362 10.10 -3.21 -11.11
N GLU A 363 11.36 -3.39 -10.73
CA GLU A 363 12.22 -4.47 -11.21
C GLU A 363 12.51 -5.45 -10.06
N ARG A 364 12.55 -6.73 -10.41
CA ARG A 364 13.18 -7.77 -9.58
C ARG A 364 14.43 -8.27 -10.29
N HIS A 365 15.53 -8.29 -9.56
CA HIS A 365 16.82 -8.88 -9.95
C HIS A 365 17.09 -10.12 -9.09
N GLU A 366 18.15 -10.87 -9.39
CA GLU A 366 18.57 -12.05 -8.60
C GLU A 366 18.68 -11.79 -7.09
N ASP A 367 19.06 -10.57 -6.67
CA ASP A 367 19.36 -10.26 -5.26
C ASP A 367 18.69 -9.00 -4.69
N ARG A 368 17.80 -8.33 -5.45
CA ARG A 368 17.21 -7.04 -5.06
C ARG A 368 15.94 -6.70 -5.81
N TYR A 369 15.19 -5.76 -5.25
CA TYR A 369 14.17 -5.00 -5.96
C TYR A 369 14.66 -3.59 -6.30
N VAL A 370 14.08 -3.00 -7.34
CA VAL A 370 14.24 -1.58 -7.69
C VAL A 370 12.87 -0.97 -7.94
N ILE A 371 12.57 0.15 -7.28
CA ILE A 371 11.45 1.03 -7.62
C ILE A 371 12.00 2.16 -8.49
N GLU A 372 11.32 2.48 -9.59
CA GLU A 372 11.65 3.60 -10.45
C GLU A 372 10.41 4.45 -10.73
N VAL A 373 10.63 5.77 -10.82
CA VAL A 373 9.64 6.70 -11.32
C VAL A 373 10.29 7.73 -12.22
N THR A 374 9.62 8.07 -13.33
CA THR A 374 9.95 9.23 -14.15
C THR A 374 8.75 10.16 -14.24
N GLY A 375 8.97 11.44 -13.96
CA GLY A 375 7.94 12.47 -13.98
C GLY A 375 8.46 13.77 -13.38
N LYS A 376 7.61 14.80 -13.33
CA LYS A 376 7.93 16.05 -12.63
C LYS A 376 7.31 16.02 -11.24
N MET A 377 8.13 15.72 -10.23
CA MET A 377 7.69 15.76 -8.83
C MET A 377 7.34 17.19 -8.42
N PHE A 378 6.53 17.35 -7.37
CA PHE A 378 5.95 18.64 -6.97
C PHE A 378 6.97 19.77 -6.79
N HIS A 379 8.17 19.45 -6.29
CA HIS A 379 9.24 20.42 -6.07
C HIS A 379 10.27 20.51 -7.20
N ASP A 380 10.17 19.66 -8.22
CA ASP A 380 11.12 19.65 -9.32
C ASP A 380 10.81 20.73 -10.36
N GLU A 381 11.85 21.37 -10.88
CA GLU A 381 11.70 22.36 -11.97
C GLU A 381 11.39 21.72 -13.34
N LYS A 382 11.64 20.41 -13.47
CA LYS A 382 11.53 19.64 -14.71
C LYS A 382 11.36 18.16 -14.37
N GLU A 383 10.96 17.38 -15.36
CA GLU A 383 10.97 15.93 -15.30
C GLU A 383 12.35 15.37 -14.92
N GLN A 384 12.33 14.35 -14.06
CA GLN A 384 13.48 13.60 -13.57
C GLN A 384 13.10 12.13 -13.42
N THR A 385 14.12 11.27 -13.34
CA THR A 385 13.98 9.86 -13.01
C THR A 385 14.62 9.59 -11.66
N TYR A 386 13.87 8.97 -10.75
CA TYR A 386 14.35 8.50 -9.45
C TYR A 386 14.32 6.98 -9.41
N ARG A 387 15.39 6.37 -8.90
CA ARG A 387 15.54 4.92 -8.77
C ARG A 387 15.99 4.58 -7.36
N TYR A 388 15.29 3.65 -6.72
CA TYR A 388 15.52 3.21 -5.36
C TYR A 388 15.69 1.70 -5.31
N GLU A 389 16.82 1.22 -4.82
CA GLU A 389 17.15 -0.20 -4.78
C GLU A 389 17.24 -0.73 -3.34
N GLN A 390 16.79 -1.97 -3.15
CA GLN A 390 16.90 -2.67 -1.87
C GLN A 390 17.25 -4.13 -2.12
N LYS A 391 18.41 -4.54 -1.63
CA LYS A 391 18.81 -5.96 -1.64
C LYS A 391 17.87 -6.77 -0.77
N PHE A 392 17.61 -8.01 -1.17
CA PHE A 392 16.79 -8.94 -0.39
C PHE A 392 17.32 -9.15 1.02
N ASN A 393 18.64 -9.18 1.17
CA ASN A 393 19.32 -9.28 2.45
C ASN A 393 20.54 -8.35 2.46
N ASP A 394 20.43 -7.26 3.22
CA ASP A 394 21.48 -6.26 3.38
C ASP A 394 21.88 -6.13 4.87
N PRO A 395 22.79 -6.98 5.35
CA PRO A 395 23.26 -6.92 6.74
C PRO A 395 24.09 -5.68 7.05
N GLU A 396 24.58 -4.94 6.04
CA GLU A 396 25.33 -3.70 6.26
C GLU A 396 24.40 -2.54 6.62
N ASN A 397 23.22 -2.52 5.99
CA ASN A 397 22.18 -1.51 6.22
C ASN A 397 21.10 -1.97 7.20
N GLU A 398 21.25 -3.15 7.78
CA GLU A 398 20.28 -3.69 8.72
C GLU A 398 18.87 -3.82 8.10
N THR A 399 18.79 -4.38 6.88
CA THR A 399 17.53 -4.58 6.16
C THR A 399 17.42 -5.97 5.52
N ILE A 400 16.22 -6.55 5.54
CA ILE A 400 15.85 -7.79 4.85
C ILE A 400 14.48 -7.55 4.23
N VAL A 401 14.31 -7.78 2.93
CA VAL A 401 12.99 -7.68 2.31
C VAL A 401 12.13 -8.84 2.80
N TRP A 402 10.97 -8.52 3.35
CA TRP A 402 10.00 -9.51 3.81
C TRP A 402 9.63 -10.47 2.68
N HIS A 403 9.66 -11.78 2.98
CA HIS A 403 9.21 -12.83 2.06
C HIS A 403 9.81 -12.75 0.65
N TYR A 404 11.07 -12.33 0.51
CA TYR A 404 11.67 -12.14 -0.82
C TYR A 404 11.77 -13.42 -1.67
N ASN A 405 11.69 -14.62 -1.09
CA ASN A 405 11.88 -15.89 -1.79
C ASN A 405 10.61 -16.34 -2.52
N GLN A 406 10.74 -16.86 -3.74
CA GLN A 406 9.63 -17.36 -4.56
C GLN A 406 9.40 -18.86 -4.40
N THR A 407 10.46 -19.62 -4.11
CA THR A 407 10.42 -21.09 -4.02
C THR A 407 10.81 -21.58 -2.63
N GLU A 408 10.38 -22.80 -2.30
CA GLU A 408 10.72 -23.45 -1.03
C GLU A 408 12.23 -23.67 -0.90
N GLU A 409 12.93 -23.92 -2.01
CA GLU A 409 14.37 -24.20 -2.01
C GLU A 409 15.26 -22.96 -1.80
N GLU A 410 14.74 -21.76 -2.02
CA GLU A 410 15.49 -20.50 -1.86
C GLU A 410 15.71 -20.10 -0.40
N TYR A 411 14.87 -20.59 0.51
CA TYR A 411 14.84 -20.12 1.89
C TYR A 411 14.94 -21.24 2.92
N ASP A 412 15.95 -21.13 3.80
CA ASP A 412 16.31 -22.17 4.77
C ASP A 412 15.75 -21.93 6.18
N GLY A 413 14.92 -20.90 6.37
CA GLY A 413 14.34 -20.54 7.67
C GLY A 413 15.20 -19.64 8.54
N GLU A 414 16.26 -19.00 8.02
CA GLU A 414 17.14 -18.12 8.81
C GLU A 414 16.39 -17.01 9.58
N TYR A 415 15.29 -16.51 9.01
CA TYR A 415 14.47 -15.43 9.58
C TYR A 415 13.15 -15.90 10.18
N ASN A 416 12.94 -17.22 10.32
CA ASN A 416 11.73 -17.78 10.90
C ASN A 416 11.56 -17.31 12.36
N PHE A 417 10.34 -16.94 12.71
CA PHE A 417 9.95 -16.62 14.07
C PHE A 417 8.51 -17.02 14.35
N THR A 418 8.11 -16.96 15.61
CA THR A 418 6.70 -17.13 15.99
C THR A 418 6.14 -15.79 16.41
N ALA A 419 5.18 -15.25 15.65
CA ALA A 419 4.41 -14.10 16.09
C ALA A 419 3.36 -14.54 17.12
N THR A 420 3.15 -13.69 18.11
CA THR A 420 2.02 -13.81 19.04
C THR A 420 1.09 -12.63 18.81
N SER A 421 -0.18 -12.91 18.52
CA SER A 421 -1.24 -11.90 18.51
C SER A 421 -2.03 -12.02 19.80
N GLU A 422 -2.13 -10.94 20.56
CA GLU A 422 -2.97 -10.85 21.75
C GLU A 422 -4.11 -9.85 21.52
N GLY A 423 -5.29 -10.19 22.02
CA GLY A 423 -6.46 -9.32 22.00
C GLY A 423 -7.38 -9.56 23.19
N ASP A 424 -8.45 -8.77 23.29
CA ASP A 424 -9.37 -8.82 24.43
C ASP A 424 -10.10 -10.17 24.58
N TYR A 425 -10.11 -10.99 23.53
CA TYR A 425 -10.83 -12.26 23.46
C TYR A 425 -9.93 -13.50 23.41
N GLY A 426 -8.60 -13.33 23.40
CA GLY A 426 -7.65 -14.43 23.46
C GLY A 426 -6.28 -14.09 22.88
N SER A 427 -5.54 -15.13 22.56
CA SER A 427 -4.24 -15.01 21.90
C SER A 427 -4.00 -16.22 21.01
N TYR A 428 -3.29 -16.02 19.91
CA TYR A 428 -2.76 -17.12 19.10
C TYR A 428 -1.27 -16.90 18.78
N GLU A 429 -0.62 -17.98 18.39
CA GLU A 429 0.75 -18.01 17.92
C GLU A 429 0.77 -18.57 16.50
N VAL A 430 1.60 -17.98 15.64
CA VAL A 430 1.73 -18.34 14.23
C VAL A 430 3.22 -18.31 13.84
N GLU A 431 3.68 -19.34 13.13
CA GLU A 431 5.02 -19.30 12.54
C GLU A 431 5.03 -18.38 11.33
N GLN A 432 6.07 -17.57 11.25
CA GLN A 432 6.22 -16.49 10.31
C GLN A 432 7.51 -16.73 9.55
N TRP A 433 7.38 -16.88 8.23
CA TRP A 433 8.46 -17.25 7.33
C TRP A 433 9.22 -18.54 7.76
N PRO A 434 8.54 -19.70 7.85
CA PRO A 434 9.17 -20.97 8.19
C PRO A 434 10.12 -21.47 7.10
N ALA A 435 11.06 -22.36 7.44
CA ALA A 435 11.84 -23.07 6.40
C ALA A 435 10.90 -23.86 5.46
N ASP A 436 11.34 -24.08 4.22
CA ASP A 436 10.55 -24.77 3.19
C ASP A 436 9.23 -24.03 2.83
N SER A 437 9.17 -22.70 3.02
CA SER A 437 8.06 -21.84 2.57
C SER A 437 8.38 -21.16 1.24
N ALA A 438 7.36 -20.86 0.44
CA ALA A 438 7.47 -20.15 -0.82
C ALA A 438 6.50 -18.95 -0.82
N TYR A 439 6.97 -17.79 -1.27
CA TYR A 439 6.17 -16.58 -1.37
C TYR A 439 6.29 -16.00 -2.78
N PRO A 440 5.35 -16.28 -3.69
CA PRO A 440 5.46 -15.83 -5.08
C PRO A 440 5.44 -14.29 -5.18
N ASP A 441 5.81 -13.76 -6.34
CA ASP A 441 5.62 -12.35 -6.65
C ASP A 441 4.40 -12.17 -7.55
N PHE A 442 3.49 -11.32 -7.11
CA PHE A 442 2.40 -10.80 -7.91
C PHE A 442 2.36 -9.28 -7.78
N PHE A 443 2.25 -8.56 -8.88
CA PHE A 443 2.09 -7.12 -8.82
C PHE A 443 0.61 -6.76 -8.64
N VAL A 444 0.35 -5.60 -8.03
CA VAL A 444 -0.98 -4.96 -8.03
C VAL A 444 -0.87 -3.48 -8.34
N ILE A 445 -1.88 -2.93 -9.00
CA ILE A 445 -2.08 -1.50 -9.27
C ILE A 445 -3.55 -1.20 -8.94
N GLY A 446 -3.85 -0.30 -8.00
CA GLY A 446 -5.24 -0.01 -7.61
C GLY A 446 -5.47 0.25 -6.11
N ASP A 447 -6.70 0.05 -5.67
CA ASP A 447 -7.07 -0.08 -4.26
C ASP A 447 -7.19 -1.56 -3.85
N PRO A 448 -6.24 -2.07 -3.04
CA PRO A 448 -6.32 -3.41 -2.48
C PRO A 448 -7.13 -3.49 -1.18
N HIS A 449 -7.68 -2.40 -0.65
CA HIS A 449 -8.32 -2.34 0.67
C HIS A 449 -9.85 -2.36 0.59
N LEU A 450 -10.48 -3.29 1.32
CA LEU A 450 -11.95 -3.41 1.32
C LEU A 450 -12.72 -2.26 2.01
N ASN A 451 -12.03 -1.37 2.72
CA ASN A 451 -12.64 -0.50 3.72
C ASN A 451 -12.01 0.89 3.86
N TYR A 452 -11.22 1.32 2.89
CA TYR A 452 -10.58 2.63 2.95
C TYR A 452 -10.89 3.50 1.75
N TYR A 453 -10.46 3.18 0.53
CA TYR A 453 -10.29 4.23 -0.49
C TYR A 453 -11.49 4.44 -1.40
N GLU A 454 -11.64 5.67 -1.88
CA GLU A 454 -12.66 6.07 -2.85
C GLU A 454 -11.98 7.01 -3.86
N GLY A 455 -12.26 6.81 -5.14
CA GLY A 455 -11.63 7.62 -6.17
C GLY A 455 -11.62 6.98 -7.55
N ASP A 456 -10.83 7.58 -8.42
CA ASP A 456 -10.59 7.12 -9.78
C ASP A 456 -9.13 7.28 -10.17
N ALA A 457 -8.66 6.44 -11.09
CA ALA A 457 -7.32 6.52 -11.64
C ALA A 457 -7.31 6.12 -13.11
N VAL A 458 -6.34 6.65 -13.86
CA VAL A 458 -6.16 6.39 -15.30
C VAL A 458 -4.75 5.86 -15.53
N ILE A 459 -4.66 4.66 -16.12
CA ILE A 459 -3.40 4.00 -16.45
C ILE A 459 -3.31 3.65 -17.93
N ASP A 460 -2.08 3.63 -18.45
CA ASP A 460 -1.77 3.32 -19.84
C ASP A 460 -0.43 2.54 -19.97
N ASN A 461 -0.16 1.96 -21.13
CA ASN A 461 1.13 1.37 -21.54
C ASN A 461 1.74 0.39 -20.52
N LEU A 462 0.93 -0.53 -19.99
CA LEU A 462 1.39 -1.50 -18.99
C LEU A 462 2.20 -2.61 -19.69
N THR A 463 3.47 -2.78 -19.30
CA THR A 463 4.34 -3.80 -19.87
C THR A 463 4.92 -4.74 -18.82
N PHE A 464 5.17 -5.97 -19.24
CA PHE A 464 5.94 -6.97 -18.51
C PHE A 464 7.12 -7.42 -19.36
N SER A 465 8.31 -7.33 -18.78
CA SER A 465 9.56 -7.69 -19.43
C SER A 465 10.42 -8.65 -18.60
N ILE A 466 11.24 -9.45 -19.28
CA ILE A 466 12.23 -10.35 -18.68
C ILE A 466 13.65 -10.04 -19.20
N PRO A 467 14.73 -10.49 -18.53
CA PRO A 467 16.09 -10.31 -19.05
C PRO A 467 16.32 -11.05 -20.39
N LYS A 468 17.09 -10.44 -21.31
CA LYS A 468 17.46 -10.99 -22.63
C LYS A 468 18.51 -12.10 -22.64
#